data_AF-A0A353CZA6-F1
#
_entry.id   AF-A0A353CZA6-F1
#
_cell.length_a   1.000
_cell.length_b   1.000
_cell.length_c   1.000
_cell.angle_alpha   90.00
_cell.angle_beta   90.00
_cell.angle_gamma   90.00
#
_symmetry.space_group_name_H-M   'P 1'
#
loop_
_entity.id
_entity.type
_entity.pdbx_description
1 polymer ?
#
loop_
_entity_poly.entity_id
_entity_poly.type
_entity_poly.pdbx_seq_one_letter_code
_entity_poly.pdbx_strand_id
1 'polypeptide(L)'
;IDRWQPDALVVGMPLHDDGSDSDISKAARKFIRQLDGHYGLPVHTMDERLSSHAAKQYMKQSTSKQEIDAVAAMIILQNWLETKST
;
A
#
# COMPACT_ATOMS: atom_id res chain seq x y z
N ILE A 1 -12.06 10.47 -2.72
CA ILE A 1 -13.06 9.38 -2.78
C ILE A 1 -14.23 9.81 -3.65
N ASP A 2 -14.88 10.94 -3.36
CA ASP A 2 -16.11 11.40 -4.05
C ASP A 2 -16.00 11.58 -5.57
N ARG A 3 -14.83 11.98 -6.08
CA ARG A 3 -14.63 12.17 -7.53
C ARG A 3 -14.62 10.85 -8.30
N TRP A 4 -13.94 9.84 -7.77
CA TRP A 4 -13.65 8.60 -8.50
C TRP A 4 -14.53 7.43 -8.05
N GLN A 5 -15.18 7.55 -6.89
CA GLN A 5 -16.10 6.55 -6.32
C GLN A 5 -15.56 5.11 -6.40
N PRO A 6 -14.38 4.83 -5.82
CA PRO A 6 -13.81 3.49 -5.88
C PRO A 6 -14.64 2.51 -5.06
N ASP A 7 -14.75 1.27 -5.54
CA ASP A 7 -15.43 0.19 -4.82
C ASP A 7 -14.66 -0.32 -3.60
N ALA A 8 -13.32 -0.13 -3.59
CA ALA A 8 -12.45 -0.58 -2.51
C ALA A 8 -11.15 0.24 -2.44
N LEU A 9 -10.47 0.14 -1.30
CA LEU A 9 -9.16 0.72 -1.06
C LEU A 9 -8.11 -0.39 -0.90
N VAL A 10 -6.87 -0.12 -1.31
CA VAL A 10 -5.73 -1.03 -1.13
C VAL A 10 -4.62 -0.30 -0.39
N VAL A 11 -4.12 -0.91 0.69
CA VAL A 11 -3.06 -0.34 1.54
C VAL A 11 -1.92 -1.34 1.66
N GLY A 12 -0.69 -0.86 1.53
CA GLY A 12 0.49 -1.67 1.76
C GLY A 12 0.74 -1.94 3.24
N MET A 13 1.20 -3.15 3.54
CA MET A 13 1.56 -3.61 4.88
C MET A 13 3.08 -3.84 4.95
N PRO A 14 3.83 -2.94 5.61
CA PRO A 14 5.25 -3.11 5.83
C PRO A 14 5.46 -4.12 6.95
N LEU A 15 5.57 -5.40 6.61
CA LEU A 15 5.87 -6.47 7.55
C LEU A 15 7.37 -6.76 7.57
N HIS A 16 7.87 -7.36 8.65
CA HIS A 16 9.21 -7.94 8.68
C HIS A 16 9.31 -9.13 7.73
N ASP A 17 10.55 -9.53 7.40
CA ASP A 17 10.81 -10.65 6.48
C ASP A 17 10.20 -11.99 6.94
N ASP A 18 10.03 -12.16 8.25
CA ASP A 18 9.36 -13.31 8.88
C ASP A 18 7.82 -13.16 9.00
N GLY A 19 7.27 -12.04 8.52
CA GLY A 19 5.85 -11.71 8.59
C GLY A 19 5.41 -11.07 9.92
N SER A 20 6.32 -10.82 10.85
CA SER A 20 6.00 -10.17 12.13
C SER A 20 5.71 -8.67 11.97
N ASP A 21 4.96 -8.12 12.92
CA ASP A 21 4.59 -6.70 12.96
C ASP A 21 5.75 -5.83 13.44
N SER A 22 6.06 -4.78 12.68
CA SER A 22 6.87 -3.64 13.10
C SER A 22 6.00 -2.54 13.72
N ASP A 23 6.62 -1.53 14.33
CA ASP A 23 5.88 -0.35 14.79
C ASP A 23 5.21 0.43 13.64
N ILE A 24 5.80 0.38 12.44
CA ILE A 24 5.18 0.93 11.24
C ILE A 24 3.97 0.09 10.83
N SER A 25 4.02 -1.24 10.96
CA SER A 25 2.87 -2.12 10.67
C SER A 25 1.70 -1.80 11.59
N LYS A 26 1.96 -1.50 12.87
CA LYS A 26 0.91 -1.08 13.83
C LYS A 26 0.26 0.24 13.40
N ALA A 27 1.07 1.20 12.97
CA ALA A 27 0.57 2.47 12.43
C ALA A 27 -0.27 2.26 11.16
N ALA A 28 0.19 1.41 10.24
CA ALA A 28 -0.54 1.03 9.03
C ALA A 28 -1.89 0.37 9.37
N ARG A 29 -1.94 -0.57 10.32
CA ARG A 29 -3.20 -1.18 10.80
C ARG A 29 -4.16 -0.14 11.37
N LYS A 30 -3.65 0.86 12.11
CA LYS A 30 -4.48 1.95 12.63
C LYS A 30 -5.05 2.78 11.48
N PHE A 31 -4.24 3.12 10.48
CA PHE A 31 -4.66 3.85 9.30
C PHE A 31 -5.74 3.10 8.52
N ILE A 32 -5.58 1.80 8.30
CA ILE A 32 -6.58 0.93 7.66
C ILE A 32 -7.93 1.00 8.39
N ARG A 33 -7.93 0.89 9.73
CA ARG A 33 -9.15 1.01 10.53
C ARG A 33 -9.80 2.39 10.41
N GLN A 34 -9.00 3.45 10.28
CA GLN A 34 -9.52 4.79 10.06
C GLN A 34 -10.16 4.94 8.68
N LEU A 35 -9.55 4.38 7.63
CA LEU A 35 -10.10 4.39 6.28
C LEU A 35 -11.44 3.65 6.22
N ASP A 36 -11.48 2.45 6.80
CA ASP A 36 -12.68 1.61 6.88
C ASP A 36 -13.82 2.36 7.58
N GLY A 37 -13.56 2.91 8.78
CA GLY A 37 -14.58 3.64 9.54
C GLY A 37 -14.99 4.98 8.93
N HIS A 38 -14.10 5.65 8.20
CA HIS A 38 -14.37 6.98 7.65
C HIS A 38 -15.09 6.91 6.29
N TYR A 39 -14.76 5.93 5.45
CA TYR A 39 -15.32 5.82 4.10
C TYR A 39 -16.35 4.69 3.95
N GLY A 40 -16.39 3.72 4.87
CA GLY A 40 -17.29 2.57 4.77
C GLY A 40 -17.01 1.67 3.56
N LEU A 41 -15.80 1.76 3.01
CA LEU A 41 -15.35 0.97 1.85
C LEU A 41 -14.49 -0.20 2.30
N PRO A 42 -14.57 -1.37 1.64
CA PRO A 42 -13.64 -2.45 1.84
C PRO A 42 -12.19 -1.97 1.73
N VAL A 43 -11.37 -2.25 2.74
CA VAL A 43 -9.93 -1.95 2.72
C VAL A 43 -9.15 -3.26 2.66
N HIS A 44 -8.47 -3.48 1.53
CA HIS A 44 -7.59 -4.61 1.33
C HIS A 44 -6.16 -4.26 1.69
N THR A 45 -5.39 -5.27 2.12
CA THR A 45 -3.98 -5.11 2.46
C THR A 45 -3.11 -5.91 1.51
N MET A 46 -1.97 -5.35 1.11
CA MET A 46 -0.96 -6.06 0.32
C MET A 46 0.40 -6.03 1.04
N ASP A 47 1.09 -7.17 1.07
CA ASP A 47 2.42 -7.26 1.68
C ASP A 47 3.45 -6.47 0.84
N GLU A 48 4.11 -5.49 1.47
CA GLU A 48 5.07 -4.58 0.81
C GLU A 48 6.46 -5.20 0.58
N ARG A 49 6.75 -6.42 1.07
CA ARG A 49 8.08 -7.04 0.89
C ARG A 49 8.49 -7.17 -0.57
N LEU A 50 7.54 -7.31 -1.48
CA LEU A 50 7.76 -7.37 -2.93
C LEU A 50 8.02 -6.00 -3.58
N SER A 51 7.59 -4.89 -2.97
CA SER A 51 7.70 -3.55 -3.57
C SER A 51 9.01 -2.84 -3.24
N SER A 52 9.68 -3.19 -2.14
CA SER A 52 10.88 -2.50 -1.64
C SER A 52 12.04 -2.46 -2.65
N HIS A 53 12.28 -3.55 -3.38
CA HIS A 53 13.41 -3.61 -4.33
C HIS A 53 13.16 -2.79 -5.60
N ALA A 54 11.98 -2.93 -6.21
CA ALA A 54 11.60 -2.13 -7.38
C ALA A 54 11.50 -0.65 -7.03
N ALA A 55 10.85 -0.31 -5.91
CA ALA A 55 10.73 1.07 -5.45
C ALA A 55 12.10 1.70 -5.17
N LYS A 56 13.06 0.99 -4.57
CA LYS A 56 14.43 1.50 -4.33
C LYS A 56 15.18 1.86 -5.62
N GLN A 57 14.95 1.16 -6.74
CA GLN A 57 15.55 1.53 -8.03
C GLN A 57 14.93 2.81 -8.59
N TYR A 58 13.61 2.99 -8.48
CA TYR A 58 12.92 4.22 -8.89
C TYR A 58 13.25 5.41 -7.97
N MET A 59 13.38 5.19 -6.66
CA MET A 59 13.77 6.20 -5.67
C MET A 59 15.17 6.78 -5.90
N LYS A 60 16.06 6.06 -6.60
CA LYS A 60 17.38 6.60 -6.97
C LYS A 60 17.32 7.60 -8.13
N GLN A 61 16.21 7.63 -8.88
CA GLN A 61 16.03 8.48 -10.06
C GLN A 61 15.05 9.63 -9.84
N SER A 62 14.06 9.48 -8.94
CA SER A 62 13.14 10.56 -8.56
C SER A 62 13.70 11.44 -7.45
N THR A 63 13.41 12.74 -7.53
CA THR A 63 13.89 13.75 -6.57
C THR A 63 12.83 14.19 -5.57
N SER A 64 11.55 13.88 -5.78
CA SER A 64 10.47 14.28 -4.88
C SER A 64 9.84 13.10 -4.12
N LYS A 65 9.51 13.34 -2.84
CA LYS A 65 8.81 12.35 -2.00
C LYS A 65 7.45 11.94 -2.58
N GLN A 66 6.75 12.87 -3.23
CA GLN A 66 5.42 12.63 -3.79
C GLN A 66 5.47 11.63 -4.96
N GLU A 67 6.47 11.73 -5.83
CA GLU A 67 6.65 10.76 -6.92
C GLU A 67 6.98 9.38 -6.37
N ILE A 68 7.83 9.30 -5.34
CA ILE A 68 8.17 8.05 -4.68
C ILE A 68 6.93 7.39 -4.07
N ASP A 69 6.12 8.17 -3.33
CA ASP A 69 4.90 7.68 -2.70
C ASP A 69 3.88 7.21 -3.77
N ALA A 70 3.76 7.92 -4.89
CA ALA A 70 2.88 7.54 -6.00
C ALA A 70 3.33 6.24 -6.68
N VAL A 71 4.63 6.07 -6.93
CA VAL A 71 5.19 4.84 -7.51
C VAL A 71 5.01 3.67 -6.55
N ALA A 72 5.23 3.86 -5.25
CA ALA A 72 4.98 2.83 -4.25
C ALA A 72 3.51 2.39 -4.24
N ALA A 73 2.57 3.35 -4.24
CA ALA A 73 1.13 3.06 -4.30
C ALA A 73 0.73 2.32 -5.59
N MET A 74 1.31 2.69 -6.73
CA MET A 74 1.09 2.00 -8.01
C MET A 74 1.52 0.53 -7.93
N ILE A 75 2.73 0.26 -7.43
CA ILE A 75 3.27 -1.11 -7.29
C ILE A 75 2.39 -1.94 -6.34
N ILE A 76 1.99 -1.36 -5.20
CA ILE A 76 1.09 -2.02 -4.24
C ILE A 76 -0.22 -2.46 -4.92
N LEU A 77 -0.84 -1.54 -5.67
CA LEU A 77 -2.10 -1.83 -6.37
C LEU A 77 -1.91 -2.90 -7.45
N GLN A 78 -0.86 -2.79 -8.26
CA GLN A 78 -0.55 -3.76 -9.30
C GLN A 78 -0.39 -5.16 -8.72
N ASN A 79 0.45 -5.32 -7.69
CA ASN A 79 0.68 -6.60 -7.05
C ASN A 79 -0.63 -7.19 -6.50
N TRP A 80 -1.48 -6.36 -5.87
CA TRP A 80 -2.77 -6.82 -5.37
C TRP A 80 -3.69 -7.32 -6.48
N LEU A 81 -3.79 -6.60 -7.61
CA LEU A 81 -4.59 -7.01 -8.77
C LEU A 81 -4.09 -8.34 -9.37
N GLU A 82 -2.77 -8.55 -9.41
CA GLU A 82 -2.18 -9.81 -9.87
C GLU A 82 -2.58 -10.99 -8.98
N THR A 83 -2.62 -10.83 -7.64
CA THR A 83 -3.09 -11.89 -6.73
C THR A 83 -4.57 -12.26 -6.91
N LYS A 84 -5.38 -11.36 -7.48
CA LYS A 84 -6.81 -11.59 -7.76
C LYS A 84 -7.09 -12.20 -9.13
N SER A 85 -6.09 -12.22 -10.00
CA SER A 85 -6.21 -12.69 -11.37
C SER A 85 -5.89 -14.19 -11.54
N THR A 86 -5.61 -14.89 -10.43
CA THR A 86 -5.36 -16.34 -10.35
C THR A 86 -6.46 -17.00 -9.53
#